data_AF-A0A7H9AT63-F1
#
_entry.id   AF-A0A7H9AT63-F1
#
_cell.length_a   1.000
_cell.length_b   1.000
_cell.length_c   1.000
_cell.angle_alpha   90.00
_cell.angle_beta   90.00
_cell.angle_gamma   90.00
#
_symmetry.space_group_name_H-M   'P 1'
#
loop_
_entity.id
_entity.type
_entity.pdbx_description
1 polymer ?
#
loop_
_entity_poly.entity_id
_entity_poly.type
_entity_poly.pdbx_seq_one_letter_code
_entity_poly.pdbx_strand_id
1 'polypeptide(L)'
;MLFEIKITDPMGNTILNDIFFMDSIMDVMDIATDTIVHGTGYTDEKAFRLTILSEKECHIDCRFADLSAAMVFKNMLYDRLIELNSPLASRETDLELAYKSNESL
;
A
#
# COMPACT_ATOMS: atom_id res chain seq x y z
N MET A 1 13.30 4.36 0.24
CA MET A 1 12.82 5.01 -1.00
C MET A 1 11.61 5.86 -0.67
N LEU A 2 11.46 7.02 -1.33
CA LEU A 2 10.31 7.91 -1.13
C LEU A 2 9.15 7.50 -2.05
N PHE A 3 7.94 7.43 -1.51
CA PHE A 3 6.72 7.20 -2.26
C PHE A 3 5.70 8.30 -1.98
N GLU A 4 4.99 8.72 -3.01
CA GLU A 4 3.87 9.66 -2.95
C GLU A 4 2.58 8.88 -3.20
N ILE A 5 1.60 9.02 -2.31
CA ILE A 5 0.23 8.52 -2.51
C ILE A 5 -0.69 9.71 -2.71
N LYS A 6 -1.39 9.69 -3.84
CA LYS A 6 -2.28 10.76 -4.26
C LYS A 6 -3.67 10.21 -4.51
N ILE A 7 -4.69 10.87 -3.97
CA ILE A 7 -6.09 10.63 -4.32
C ILE A 7 -6.59 11.85 -5.08
N THR A 8 -7.09 11.62 -6.29
CA THR A 8 -7.75 12.64 -7.11
C THR A 8 -9.24 12.37 -7.23
N ASP A 9 -10.03 13.44 -7.29
CA ASP A 9 -11.44 13.38 -7.64
C ASP A 9 -11.64 13.07 -9.14
N PRO A 10 -12.87 12.79 -9.59
CA PRO A 10 -13.13 12.54 -11.01
C PRO A 10 -12.80 13.71 -11.95
N MET A 11 -12.66 14.92 -11.43
CA MET A 11 -12.26 16.11 -12.20
C MET A 11 -10.74 16.28 -12.25
N GLY A 12 -9.98 15.40 -11.58
CA GLY A 12 -8.52 15.43 -11.48
C GLY A 12 -7.99 16.32 -10.36
N ASN A 13 -8.84 16.88 -9.50
CA ASN A 13 -8.39 17.68 -8.37
C ASN A 13 -7.80 16.76 -7.29
N THR A 14 -6.66 17.15 -6.74
CA THR A 14 -6.03 16.42 -5.64
C THR A 14 -6.81 16.64 -4.34
N ILE A 15 -7.36 15.56 -3.79
CA ILE A 15 -8.03 15.54 -2.48
C ILE A 15 -7.03 15.23 -1.38
N LEU A 16 -6.11 14.30 -1.64
CA LEU A 16 -5.09 13.87 -0.70
C LEU A 16 -3.76 13.74 -1.42
N ASN A 17 -2.70 14.18 -0.74
CA ASN A 17 -1.34 13.97 -1.18
C ASN A 17 -0.44 13.74 0.03
N ASP A 18 -0.04 12.49 0.23
CA ASP A 18 0.83 12.10 1.34
C ASP A 18 2.13 11.51 0.79
N ILE A 19 3.17 11.55 1.63
CA ILE A 19 4.49 11.03 1.31
C ILE A 19 4.93 10.10 2.43
N PHE A 20 5.45 8.93 2.06
CA PHE A 20 5.98 7.96 3.01
C PHE A 20 7.29 7.34 2.51
N PHE A 21 8.02 6.71 3.43
CA PHE A 21 9.29 6.04 3.13
C PHE A 21 9.12 4.53 3.27
N MET A 22 9.69 3.79 2.32
CA MET A 22 9.76 2.33 2.34
C MET A 22 11.03 1.81 1.70
N ASP A 23 11.53 0.68 2.16
CA ASP A 23 12.78 0.11 1.66
C ASP A 23 12.62 -0.54 0.28
N SER A 24 11.44 -1.09 -0.03
CA SER A 24 11.15 -1.75 -1.32
C SER A 24 9.77 -1.38 -1.86
N ILE A 25 9.65 -1.30 -3.19
CA ILE A 25 8.35 -1.17 -3.86
C ILE A 25 7.59 -2.50 -3.92
N MET A 26 8.29 -3.64 -3.88
CA MET A 26 7.63 -4.95 -3.94
C MET A 26 6.67 -5.15 -2.77
N ASP A 27 7.03 -4.70 -1.58
CA ASP A 27 6.18 -4.75 -0.40
C ASP A 27 4.85 -4.00 -0.63
N VAL A 28 4.91 -2.83 -1.28
CA VAL A 28 3.73 -2.03 -1.62
C VAL A 28 2.89 -2.72 -2.71
N MET A 29 3.54 -3.34 -3.70
CA MET A 29 2.85 -4.05 -4.79
C MET A 29 2.15 -5.32 -4.29
N ASP A 30 2.76 -6.07 -3.38
CA ASP A 30 2.18 -7.28 -2.79
C ASP A 30 0.91 -6.92 -2.00
N ILE A 31 0.98 -5.90 -1.13
CA ILE A 31 -0.18 -5.40 -0.38
C ILE A 31 -1.30 -4.93 -1.33
N ALA A 32 -0.93 -4.17 -2.36
CA ALA A 32 -1.90 -3.64 -3.31
C ALA A 32 -2.56 -4.76 -4.11
N THR A 33 -1.81 -5.77 -4.55
CA THR A 33 -2.34 -6.90 -5.33
C THR A 33 -3.32 -7.73 -4.50
N ASP A 34 -3.04 -7.95 -3.22
CA ASP A 34 -3.95 -8.65 -2.31
C ASP A 34 -5.25 -7.86 -2.03
N THR A 35 -5.17 -6.53 -2.10
CA THR A 35 -6.29 -5.65 -1.73
C THR A 35 -7.12 -5.22 -2.95
N ILE A 36 -6.52 -5.15 -4.15
CA ILE A 36 -7.21 -4.80 -5.39
C ILE A 36 -7.97 -6.03 -5.90
N VAL A 37 -9.17 -6.23 -5.39
CA VAL A 37 -10.15 -7.09 -6.05
C VAL A 37 -10.57 -6.39 -7.35
N HIS A 38 -10.19 -6.95 -8.50
CA HIS A 38 -10.47 -6.41 -9.83
C HIS A 38 -11.98 -6.13 -10.04
N GLY A 39 -12.41 -4.91 -9.73
CA GLY A 39 -13.73 -4.40 -10.11
C GLY A 39 -13.73 -4.04 -11.59
N THR A 40 -13.88 -5.04 -12.46
CA THR A 40 -14.07 -4.83 -13.90
C THR A 40 -15.45 -4.22 -14.14
N GLY A 41 -15.54 -2.90 -14.20
CA GLY A 41 -16.83 -2.26 -14.53
C GLY A 41 -16.94 -0.74 -14.45
N TYR A 42 -15.90 -0.01 -14.07
CA TYR A 42 -16.02 1.45 -13.92
C TYR A 42 -15.67 2.17 -15.23
N THR A 43 -16.64 2.92 -15.76
CA THR A 43 -16.41 3.85 -16.86
C THR A 43 -15.52 5.00 -16.37
N ASP A 44 -14.52 5.34 -17.18
CA ASP A 44 -13.34 6.17 -16.82
C ASP A 44 -13.68 7.57 -16.28
N GLU A 45 -14.88 8.08 -16.53
CA GLU A 45 -15.21 9.51 -16.40
C GLU A 45 -15.70 9.95 -15.01
N LYS A 46 -15.95 9.02 -14.07
CA LYS A 46 -16.55 9.33 -12.76
C LYS A 46 -15.90 8.63 -11.56
N ALA A 47 -14.65 8.20 -11.70
CA ALA A 47 -13.95 7.49 -10.63
C ALA A 47 -13.00 8.40 -9.85
N PHE A 48 -12.96 8.23 -8.53
CA PHE A 48 -11.83 8.68 -7.73
C PHE A 48 -10.63 7.81 -8.07
N ARG A 49 -9.44 8.40 -8.06
CA ARG A 49 -8.24 7.71 -8.49
C ARG A 49 -7.15 7.83 -7.45
N LEU A 50 -6.65 6.69 -6.98
CA LEU A 50 -5.55 6.58 -6.04
C LEU A 50 -4.32 6.12 -6.80
N THR A 51 -3.29 6.95 -6.82
CA THR A 51 -2.01 6.65 -7.48
C THR A 51 -0.90 6.58 -6.45
N ILE A 52 -0.02 5.59 -6.60
CA ILE A 52 1.23 5.52 -5.83
C ILE A 52 2.40 5.68 -6.79
N LEU A 53 3.20 6.70 -6.51
CA LEU A 53 4.34 7.10 -7.32
C LEU A 53 5.62 6.90 -6.50
N SER A 54 6.68 6.41 -7.15
CA SER A 54 8.04 6.62 -6.66
C SER A 54 8.70 7.71 -7.49
N GLU A 55 9.91 8.14 -7.12
CA GLU A 55 10.64 9.23 -7.78
C GLU A 55 10.71 9.15 -9.31
N LYS A 56 10.56 7.97 -9.92
CA LYS A 56 10.71 7.77 -11.36
C LYS A 56 9.52 7.09 -12.05
N GLU A 57 8.60 6.48 -11.32
CA GLU A 57 7.59 5.59 -11.91
C GLU A 57 6.27 5.59 -11.12
N CYS A 58 5.17 5.42 -11.86
CA CYS A 58 3.85 5.12 -11.28
C CYS A 58 3.74 3.61 -11.09
N HIS A 59 3.54 3.18 -9.85
CA HIS A 59 3.52 1.75 -9.51
C HIS A 59 2.10 1.21 -9.35
N ILE A 60 1.19 2.04 -8.85
CA ILE A 60 -0.21 1.66 -8.62
C ILE A 60 -1.11 2.78 -9.13
N ASP A 61 -2.15 2.40 -9.87
CA ASP A 61 -3.19 3.30 -10.36
C ASP A 61 -4.56 2.63 -10.21
N CYS A 62 -5.20 2.89 -9.07
CA CYS A 62 -6.48 2.30 -8.67
C CYS A 62 -7.63 3.28 -8.87
N ARG A 63 -8.76 2.78 -9.37
CA ARG A 63 -9.99 3.53 -9.55
C ARG A 63 -11.05 3.08 -8.55
N PHE A 64 -11.77 4.04 -7.97
CA PHE A 64 -12.82 3.83 -6.98
C PHE A 64 -14.09 4.60 -7.35
N ALA A 65 -15.25 3.99 -7.13
CA ALA A 65 -16.54 4.63 -7.40
C ALA A 65 -16.83 5.79 -6.43
N ASP A 66 -16.28 5.74 -5.22
CA ASP A 66 -16.49 6.72 -4.18
C ASP A 66 -15.20 6.98 -3.38
N LEU A 67 -15.12 8.18 -2.77
CA LEU A 67 -13.98 8.59 -1.97
C LEU A 67 -13.78 7.69 -0.73
N SER A 68 -14.87 7.16 -0.15
CA SER A 68 -14.77 6.33 1.04
C SER A 68 -14.00 5.04 0.75
N ALA A 69 -14.27 4.40 -0.39
CA ALA A 69 -13.54 3.21 -0.83
C ALA A 69 -12.05 3.51 -1.07
N ALA A 70 -11.73 4.64 -1.71
CA ALA A 70 -10.34 5.08 -1.89
C ALA A 70 -9.63 5.32 -0.54
N MET A 71 -10.31 5.95 0.41
CA MET A 71 -9.77 6.21 1.75
C MET A 71 -9.58 4.93 2.57
N VAL A 72 -10.52 3.98 2.46
CA VAL A 72 -10.42 2.67 3.12
C VAL A 72 -9.23 1.88 2.56
N PHE A 73 -9.05 1.85 1.24
CA PHE A 73 -7.88 1.24 0.61
C PHE A 73 -6.58 1.87 1.11
N LYS A 74 -6.52 3.22 1.13
CA LYS A 74 -5.37 3.97 1.62
C LYS A 74 -5.03 3.63 3.08
N ASN A 75 -6.04 3.52 3.94
CA ASN A 75 -5.84 3.17 5.35
C ASN A 75 -5.35 1.72 5.50
N MET A 76 -5.93 0.76 4.79
CA MET A 76 -5.46 -0.62 4.81
C MET A 76 -4.01 -0.73 4.35
N LEU A 77 -3.64 0.00 3.28
CA LEU A 77 -2.26 0.09 2.84
C LEU A 77 -1.38 0.58 4.00
N TYR A 78 -1.70 1.73 4.61
CA TYR A 78 -0.92 2.28 5.71
C TYR A 78 -0.79 1.35 6.91
N ASP A 79 -1.85 0.65 7.30
CA ASP A 79 -1.79 -0.30 8.40
C ASP A 79 -0.77 -1.42 8.10
N ARG A 80 -0.79 -1.94 6.87
CA ARG A 80 0.22 -2.93 6.41
C ARG A 80 1.63 -2.34 6.33
N LEU A 81 1.77 -1.10 5.89
CA LEU A 81 3.08 -0.42 5.88
C LEU A 81 3.62 -0.25 7.30
N ILE A 82 2.76 0.05 8.27
CA ILE A 82 3.14 0.18 9.69
C ILE A 82 3.54 -1.18 10.26
N GLU A 83 2.81 -2.25 9.94
CA GLU A 83 3.15 -3.61 10.34
C GLU A 83 4.55 -4.01 9.84
N LEU A 84 4.85 -3.78 8.56
CA LEU A 84 6.14 -4.12 7.96
C LEU A 84 7.30 -3.29 8.51
N ASN A 85 7.08 -2.00 8.79
CA ASN A 85 8.11 -1.13 9.37
C ASN A 85 8.21 -1.23 10.89
N SER A 86 7.35 -2.03 11.54
CA SER A 86 7.39 -2.21 12.99
C SER A 86 8.63 -3.03 13.38
N PRO A 87 9.41 -2.61 14.39
CA PRO A 87 10.53 -3.40 14.92
C PRO A 87 10.11 -4.76 15.52
N LEU A 88 8.81 -5.04 15.62
CA LEU A 88 8.27 -6.34 16.01
C LEU A 88 8.30 -7.36 14.87
N ALA A 89 8.23 -6.94 13.60
CA ALA A 89 8.30 -7.84 12.43
C ALA A 89 9.69 -8.51 12.32
N SER A 90 10.76 -7.79 12.72
CA SER A 90 12.13 -8.31 12.81
C SER A 90 12.30 -9.33 13.95
N ARG A 91 11.41 -9.30 14.94
CA ARG A 91 11.55 -10.06 16.18
C ARG A 91 10.93 -11.45 16.07
N GLU A 92 9.93 -11.65 15.23
CA GLU A 92 9.38 -12.99 14.94
C GLU A 92 10.39 -13.85 14.17
N THR A 93 11.16 -13.28 13.24
CA THR A 93 12.22 -14.01 12.52
C THR A 93 13.41 -14.36 13.43
N ASP A 94 13.81 -13.47 14.34
CA ASP A 94 14.86 -13.75 15.32
C ASP A 94 14.43 -14.79 16.38
N LEU A 95 13.15 -14.78 16.78
CA LEU A 95 12.61 -15.79 17.70
C LEU A 95 12.46 -17.17 17.02
N GLU A 96 12.03 -17.24 15.76
CA GLU A 96 11.92 -18.52 15.04
C GLU A 96 13.29 -19.19 14.83
N LEU A 97 14.35 -18.40 14.61
CA LEU A 97 15.74 -18.89 14.55
C LEU A 97 16.28 -19.28 15.94
N ALA A 98 15.89 -18.57 16.99
CA ALA A 98 16.27 -18.91 18.37
C ALA A 98 15.59 -20.19 18.89
N TYR A 99 14.35 -20.47 18.47
CA TYR A 99 13.65 -21.72 18.83
C TYR A 99 14.24 -22.94 18.10
N LYS A 100 14.54 -22.83 16.79
CA LYS A 100 15.19 -23.92 16.04
C LYS A 100 16.61 -24.25 16.53
N SER A 101 17.30 -23.28 17.12
CA SER A 101 18.65 -23.49 17.67
C SER A 101 18.67 -24.17 19.05
N ASN A 102 17.53 -24.19 19.76
CA ASN A 102 17.41 -24.79 21.10
C ASN A 102 16.74 -26.18 21.10
N GLU A 103 16.28 -26.69 19.96
CA GLU A 103 15.79 -28.08 19.81
C GLU A 103 16.89 -29.10 19.44
N SER A 104 18.18 -28.73 19.53
CA SER A 104 19.32 -29.63 19.25
C SER A 104 20.29 -29.80 20.43
N LEU A 105 19.80 -29.78 21.67
CA LEU A 105 20.57 -30.15 22.87
C LEU A 105 19.91 -31.28 23.65
#